data_AF-A0A5C1YNI3-F1
#
_entry.id   AF-A0A5C1YNI3-F1
#
_cell.length_a   1.000
_cell.length_b   1.000
_cell.length_c   1.000
_cell.angle_alpha   90.00
_cell.angle_beta   90.00
_cell.angle_gamma   90.00
#
_symmetry.space_group_name_H-M   'P 1'
#
loop_
_entity.id
_entity.type
_entity.pdbx_description
1 polymer ?
#
loop_
_entity_poly.entity_id
_entity_poly.type
_entity_poly.pdbx_seq_one_letter_code
_entity_poly.pdbx_strand_id
1 'polypeptide(L)'
;MVTNSETILSVYLDNRLRFLNLATRIVGSRSKAEDIVQDAFVNVSQAVRGGTTVTSPLSYFIQIIRRLSLDHVRSGKVRFEETQAEQVLAALSTDYRTPEDSSVSRSQLAVIASALDTLPHRTRIAFEMQRFGGYKLREIAVELDISIGRAAQLVADAFRACKTALDAQPPAASKDATL
;
A
#
# COMPACT_ATOMS: atom_id res chain seq x y z
N MET A 1 7.95 5.28 -28.68
CA MET A 1 7.58 4.09 -27.89
C MET A 1 8.24 4.28 -26.54
N VAL A 2 7.58 4.95 -25.59
CA VAL A 2 8.18 5.29 -24.28
C VAL A 2 8.44 3.97 -23.57
N THR A 3 9.71 3.68 -23.28
CA THR A 3 10.08 2.41 -22.68
C THR A 3 9.58 2.38 -21.24
N ASN A 4 9.08 1.23 -20.75
CA ASN A 4 8.60 1.11 -19.36
C ASN A 4 9.61 1.65 -18.34
N SER A 5 10.91 1.54 -18.62
CA SER A 5 12.00 2.09 -17.80
C SER A 5 11.99 3.62 -17.68
N GLU A 6 11.69 4.36 -18.76
CA GLU A 6 11.58 5.83 -18.74
C GLU A 6 10.37 6.27 -17.92
N THR A 7 9.26 5.53 -18.02
CA THR A 7 8.05 5.75 -17.21
C THR A 7 8.29 5.51 -15.71
N ILE A 8 9.11 4.51 -15.34
CA ILE A 8 9.47 4.28 -13.94
C ILE A 8 10.34 5.41 -13.39
N LEU A 9 11.31 5.87 -14.18
CA LEU A 9 12.21 6.94 -13.77
C LEU A 9 11.46 8.27 -13.58
N SER A 10 10.56 8.65 -14.48
CA SER A 10 9.76 9.87 -14.32
C SER A 10 8.89 9.80 -13.07
N VAL A 11 8.16 8.69 -12.88
CA VAL A 11 7.33 8.49 -11.68
C VAL A 11 8.15 8.56 -10.40
N TYR A 12 9.37 8.02 -10.41
CA TYR A 12 10.29 8.12 -9.27
C TYR A 12 10.69 9.57 -8.97
N LEU A 13 11.14 10.32 -9.97
CA LEU A 13 11.60 11.69 -9.81
C LEU A 13 10.46 12.61 -9.37
N ASP A 14 9.29 12.49 -10.01
CA ASP A 14 8.12 13.34 -9.75
C ASP A 14 7.54 13.13 -8.34
N ASN A 15 7.74 11.94 -7.76
CA ASN A 15 7.16 11.56 -6.47
C ASN A 15 8.19 11.34 -5.35
N ARG A 16 9.47 11.67 -5.59
CA ARG A 16 10.56 11.37 -4.64
C ARG A 16 10.30 11.93 -3.24
N LEU A 17 9.84 13.17 -3.12
CA LEU A 17 9.51 13.78 -1.82
C LEU A 17 8.35 13.05 -1.12
N ARG A 18 7.34 12.59 -1.86
CA ARG A 18 6.21 11.83 -1.31
C ARG A 18 6.69 10.49 -0.77
N PHE A 19 7.57 9.81 -1.50
CA PHE A 19 8.19 8.55 -1.09
C PHE A 19 9.06 8.69 0.14
N LEU A 20 9.85 9.77 0.23
CA LEU A 20 10.66 10.05 1.41
C LEU A 20 9.80 10.36 2.64
N ASN A 21 8.74 11.16 2.48
CA ASN A 21 7.83 11.47 3.58
C ASN A 21 7.11 10.22 4.09
N LEU A 22 6.70 9.31 3.19
CA LEU A 22 6.17 8.01 3.56
C LEU A 22 7.14 7.23 4.42
N ALA A 23 8.33 6.96 3.88
CA ALA A 23 9.31 6.11 4.53
C ALA A 23 9.74 6.72 5.87
N THR A 24 9.96 8.04 5.92
CA THR A 24 10.34 8.76 7.15
C THR A 24 9.29 8.62 8.25
N ARG A 25 7.99 8.67 7.91
CA ARG A 25 6.91 8.44 8.90
C ARG A 25 6.93 7.04 9.49
N ILE A 26 7.38 6.04 8.73
CA ILE A 26 7.43 4.64 9.20
C ILE A 26 8.72 4.39 10.00
N VAL A 27 9.88 4.82 9.48
CA VAL A 27 11.20 4.47 10.07
C VAL A 27 11.74 5.52 11.04
N GLY A 28 11.10 6.68 11.14
CA GLY A 28 11.47 7.77 12.07
C GLY A 28 12.81 8.45 11.75
N SER A 29 13.42 8.17 10.59
CA SER A 29 14.75 8.65 10.22
C SER A 29 14.82 8.96 8.74
N ARG A 30 15.27 10.18 8.41
CA ARG A 30 15.37 10.64 7.02
C ARG A 30 16.45 9.88 6.24
N SER A 31 17.60 9.59 6.83
CA SER A 31 18.66 8.83 6.15
C SER A 31 18.20 7.42 5.80
N LYS A 32 17.61 6.70 6.76
CA LYS A 32 17.02 5.37 6.51
C LYS A 32 15.91 5.41 5.45
N ALA A 33 15.11 6.48 5.45
CA ALA A 33 14.08 6.67 4.44
C ALA A 33 14.65 6.87 3.03
N GLU A 34 15.78 7.58 2.90
CA GLU A 34 16.49 7.75 1.62
C GLU A 34 16.98 6.41 1.07
N ASP A 35 17.58 5.58 1.92
CA ASP A 35 18.03 4.22 1.56
C ASP A 35 16.86 3.36 1.07
N ILE A 36 15.74 3.35 1.81
CA ILE A 36 14.54 2.58 1.45
C ILE A 36 13.96 3.02 0.11
N VAL A 37 13.90 4.34 -0.14
CA VAL A 37 13.35 4.87 -1.39
C VAL A 37 14.25 4.53 -2.57
N GLN A 38 15.57 4.52 -2.37
CA GLN A 38 16.53 4.08 -3.38
C GLN A 38 16.42 2.57 -3.67
N ASP A 39 16.32 1.73 -2.63
CA ASP A 39 16.11 0.29 -2.77
C ASP A 39 14.78 -0.02 -3.48
N ALA A 40 13.73 0.75 -3.20
CA ALA A 40 12.47 0.62 -3.89
C ALA A 40 12.61 0.87 -5.40
N PHE A 41 13.35 1.92 -5.80
CA PHE A 41 13.64 2.20 -7.21
C PHE A 41 14.39 1.05 -7.90
N VAL A 42 15.39 0.48 -7.24
CA VAL A 42 16.14 -0.66 -7.76
C VAL A 42 15.21 -1.86 -7.96
N ASN A 43 14.40 -2.19 -6.95
CA ASN A 43 13.45 -3.30 -6.99
C ASN A 43 12.42 -3.15 -8.13
N VAL A 44 11.78 -1.97 -8.25
CA VAL A 44 10.81 -1.71 -9.32
C VAL A 44 11.49 -1.83 -10.69
N SER A 45 12.66 -1.22 -10.84
CA SER A 45 13.40 -1.21 -12.11
C SER A 45 13.85 -2.61 -12.52
N GLN A 46 14.23 -3.47 -11.57
CA GLN A 46 14.55 -4.88 -11.84
C GLN A 46 13.29 -5.68 -12.22
N ALA A 47 12.18 -5.52 -11.50
CA ALA A 47 10.93 -6.21 -11.79
C ALA A 47 10.42 -5.90 -13.20
N VAL A 48 10.44 -4.62 -13.59
CA VAL A 48 10.04 -4.17 -14.92
C VAL A 48 10.97 -4.69 -16.01
N ARG A 49 12.30 -4.64 -15.80
CA ARG A 49 13.27 -5.25 -16.72
C ARG A 49 13.09 -6.76 -16.86
N GLY A 50 12.65 -7.43 -15.80
CA GLY A 50 12.30 -8.85 -15.78
C GLY A 50 10.95 -9.19 -16.42
N GLY A 51 10.27 -8.23 -17.06
CA GLY A 51 9.01 -8.47 -17.77
C GLY A 51 7.75 -8.32 -16.92
N THR A 52 7.85 -7.78 -15.70
CA THR A 52 6.67 -7.49 -14.87
C THR A 52 5.89 -6.33 -15.47
N THR A 53 4.62 -6.56 -15.85
CA THR A 53 3.71 -5.51 -16.29
C THR A 53 3.19 -4.74 -15.07
N VAL A 54 3.58 -3.46 -14.96
CA VAL A 54 3.14 -2.58 -13.87
C VAL A 54 2.08 -1.61 -14.39
N THR A 55 0.81 -1.88 -14.10
CA THR A 55 -0.33 -1.04 -14.54
C THR A 55 -0.39 0.31 -13.83
N SER A 56 0.09 0.40 -12.58
CA SER A 56 0.16 1.64 -11.80
C SER A 56 1.52 1.76 -11.10
N PRO A 57 2.52 2.40 -11.74
CA PRO A 57 3.87 2.55 -11.18
C PRO A 57 3.90 3.23 -9.82
N LEU A 58 3.13 4.30 -9.64
CA LEU A 58 3.06 5.02 -8.36
C LEU A 58 2.60 4.12 -7.22
N SER A 59 1.53 3.35 -7.44
CA SER A 59 1.01 2.42 -6.44
C SER A 59 2.01 1.31 -6.11
N TYR A 60 2.73 0.84 -7.13
CA TYR A 60 3.74 -0.19 -6.98
C TYR A 60 4.94 0.30 -6.16
N PHE A 61 5.41 1.53 -6.40
CA PHE A 61 6.43 2.19 -5.56
C PHE A 61 5.97 2.30 -4.11
N ILE A 62 4.77 2.82 -3.86
CA ILE A 62 4.22 2.98 -2.50
C ILE A 62 4.19 1.63 -1.77
N GLN A 63 3.80 0.56 -2.46
CA GLN A 63 3.76 -0.79 -1.90
C GLN A 63 5.16 -1.28 -1.50
N ILE A 64 6.15 -1.13 -2.38
CA ILE A 64 7.53 -1.57 -2.10
C ILE A 64 8.13 -0.74 -0.96
N ILE A 65 7.96 0.58 -0.97
CA ILE A 65 8.47 1.47 0.08
C ILE A 65 7.87 1.11 1.44
N ARG A 66 6.55 0.90 1.52
CA ARG A 66 5.89 0.48 2.77
C ARG A 66 6.47 -0.84 3.28
N ARG A 67 6.58 -1.84 2.40
CA ARG A 67 7.15 -3.14 2.76
C ARG A 67 8.58 -3.00 3.31
N LEU A 68 9.47 -2.34 2.57
CA LEU A 68 10.86 -2.14 2.99
C LEU A 68 10.97 -1.36 4.30
N SER A 69 10.15 -0.33 4.48
CA SER A 69 10.12 0.45 5.72
C SER A 69 9.70 -0.38 6.93
N LEU A 70 8.71 -1.27 6.75
CA LEU A 70 8.21 -2.12 7.83
C LEU A 70 9.17 -3.27 8.13
N ASP A 71 9.77 -3.87 7.10
CA ASP A 71 10.86 -4.85 7.25
C ASP A 71 12.05 -4.22 8.03
N HIS A 72 12.37 -2.95 7.77
CA HIS A 72 13.39 -2.19 8.51
C HIS A 72 13.04 -1.99 9.98
N VAL A 73 11.82 -1.54 10.29
CA VAL A 73 11.36 -1.36 11.68
C VAL A 73 11.33 -2.70 12.42
N ARG A 74 10.92 -3.78 11.75
CA ARG A 74 10.87 -5.13 12.33
C ARG A 74 12.27 -5.68 12.59
N SER A 75 13.21 -5.56 11.65
CA SER A 75 14.59 -6.01 11.88
C SER A 75 15.29 -5.25 13.00
N GLY A 76 14.92 -3.98 13.22
CA GLY A 76 15.33 -3.21 14.41
C GLY A 76 14.72 -3.73 15.71
N LYS A 77 13.42 -4.09 15.70
CA LYS A 77 12.70 -4.67 16.86
C LYS A 77 13.09 -6.12 17.15
N VAL A 78 13.49 -6.91 16.16
CA VAL A 78 14.02 -8.27 16.39
C VAL A 78 15.37 -8.23 17.15
N ARG A 79 16.05 -7.07 17.19
CA ARG A 79 17.22 -6.83 18.07
C ARG A 79 16.88 -6.19 19.42
N PHE A 80 15.64 -5.78 19.64
CA PHE A 80 15.14 -5.09 20.85
C PHE A 80 13.73 -5.63 21.13
N GLU A 81 13.66 -6.77 21.81
CA GLU A 81 12.43 -7.54 21.98
C GLU A 81 11.24 -6.72 22.51
N GLU A 82 10.06 -7.15 22.04
CA GLU A 82 8.73 -7.00 22.62
C GLU A 82 8.35 -5.63 23.20
N THR A 83 7.58 -4.87 22.40
CA THR A 83 6.48 -3.95 22.77
C THR A 83 6.52 -2.76 21.83
N GLN A 84 5.60 -2.72 20.85
CA GLN A 84 5.03 -1.52 20.19
C GLN A 84 4.47 -1.88 18.80
N ALA A 85 3.53 -2.83 18.71
CA ALA A 85 2.78 -3.04 17.46
C ALA A 85 1.85 -1.84 17.13
N GLU A 86 1.40 -1.12 18.16
CA GLU A 86 0.35 -0.09 18.08
C GLU A 86 0.79 1.21 17.40
N GLN A 87 2.05 1.63 17.53
CA GLN A 87 2.54 2.87 16.90
C GLN A 87 2.70 2.74 15.38
N VAL A 88 2.95 1.52 14.88
CA VAL A 88 3.06 1.26 13.44
C VAL A 88 1.68 1.33 12.78
N LEU A 89 0.63 0.87 13.47
CA LEU A 89 -0.73 0.90 12.96
C LEU A 89 -1.22 2.35 12.77
N ALA A 90 -0.95 3.24 13.73
CA ALA A 90 -1.34 4.65 13.64
C ALA A 90 -0.67 5.43 12.49
N ALA A 91 0.58 5.10 12.14
CA ALA A 91 1.30 5.71 11.01
C ALA A 91 0.74 5.25 9.65
N LEU A 92 0.09 4.09 9.61
CA LEU A 92 -0.54 3.52 8.41
C LEU A 92 -1.97 4.02 8.20
N SER A 93 -2.64 4.45 9.28
CA SER A 93 -4.00 5.00 9.28
C SER A 93 -4.11 6.44 8.78
N THR A 94 -3.00 7.16 8.60
CA THR A 94 -3.07 8.59 8.23
C THR A 94 -3.24 8.76 6.72
N ASP A 95 -4.42 9.27 6.39
CA ASP A 95 -4.92 9.71 5.09
C ASP A 95 -3.82 10.31 4.18
N TYR A 96 -3.55 9.63 3.07
CA TYR A 96 -2.62 10.03 2.04
C TYR A 96 -3.23 11.15 1.20
N ARG A 97 -3.34 12.36 1.75
CA ARG A 97 -3.88 13.51 1.02
C ARG A 97 -2.84 14.16 0.11
N THR A 98 -3.16 14.21 -1.17
CA THR A 98 -2.72 15.26 -2.10
C THR A 98 -3.93 16.08 -2.57
N PRO A 99 -3.79 17.40 -2.82
CA PRO A 99 -4.90 18.28 -3.22
C PRO A 99 -5.50 17.97 -4.60
N GLU A 100 -4.81 17.21 -5.43
CA GLU A 100 -5.10 17.05 -6.87
C GLU A 100 -6.04 15.88 -7.20
N ASP A 101 -6.42 15.05 -6.22
CA ASP A 101 -7.09 13.75 -6.44
C ASP A 101 -8.60 13.75 -6.04
N SER A 102 -9.23 14.92 -6.10
CA SER A 102 -10.17 15.31 -5.04
C SER A 102 -11.64 14.90 -5.20
N SER A 103 -12.07 14.24 -6.28
CA SER A 103 -13.47 13.80 -6.42
C SER A 103 -13.65 12.31 -6.71
N VAL A 104 -12.94 11.77 -7.69
CA VAL A 104 -13.05 10.35 -8.08
C VAL A 104 -12.33 9.45 -7.08
N SER A 105 -11.13 9.81 -6.65
CA SER A 105 -10.37 9.01 -5.68
C SER A 105 -10.99 9.07 -4.28
N ARG A 106 -11.64 10.19 -3.91
CA ARG A 106 -12.41 10.30 -2.65
C ARG A 106 -13.66 9.42 -2.66
N SER A 107 -14.39 9.34 -3.79
CA SER A 107 -15.59 8.52 -3.87
C SER A 107 -15.25 7.02 -3.83
N GLN A 108 -14.19 6.59 -4.53
CA GLN A 108 -13.71 5.21 -4.49
C GLN A 108 -13.18 4.82 -3.10
N LEU A 109 -12.43 5.70 -2.42
CA LEU A 109 -11.99 5.47 -1.04
C LEU A 109 -13.16 5.32 -0.08
N ALA A 110 -14.20 6.15 -0.21
CA ALA A 110 -15.41 6.05 0.61
C ALA A 110 -16.16 4.72 0.38
N VAL A 111 -16.22 4.25 -0.86
CA VAL A 111 -16.84 2.97 -1.22
C VAL A 111 -16.05 1.80 -0.65
N ILE A 112 -14.71 1.82 -0.76
CA ILE A 112 -13.84 0.80 -0.18
C ILE A 112 -13.98 0.78 1.36
N ALA A 113 -13.96 1.94 2.00
CA ALA A 113 -14.13 2.05 3.46
C ALA A 113 -15.48 1.46 3.91
N SER A 114 -16.56 1.83 3.23
CA SER A 114 -17.91 1.31 3.51
C SER A 114 -17.98 -0.21 3.32
N ALA A 115 -17.33 -0.75 2.29
CA ALA A 115 -17.27 -2.18 2.06
C ALA A 115 -16.51 -2.91 3.18
N LEU A 116 -15.37 -2.37 3.62
CA LEU A 116 -14.60 -2.93 4.73
C LEU A 116 -15.34 -2.87 6.06
N ASP A 117 -16.20 -1.87 6.26
CA ASP A 117 -17.03 -1.73 7.46
C ASP A 117 -18.06 -2.86 7.63
N THR A 118 -18.50 -3.45 6.51
CA THR A 118 -19.43 -4.60 6.52
C THR A 118 -18.75 -5.94 6.89
N LEU A 119 -17.42 -5.99 6.86
CA LEU A 119 -16.67 -7.22 7.10
C LEU A 119 -16.40 -7.46 8.59
N PRO A 120 -16.24 -8.74 8.99
CA PRO A 120 -15.78 -9.08 10.34
C PRO A 120 -14.46 -8.40 10.69
N HIS A 121 -14.31 -7.99 11.94
CA HIS A 121 -13.15 -7.23 12.41
C HIS A 121 -11.80 -7.90 12.06
N ARG A 122 -11.68 -9.22 12.22
CA ARG A 122 -10.48 -9.99 11.85
C ARG A 122 -10.17 -9.95 10.35
N THR A 123 -11.18 -9.90 9.50
CA THR A 123 -11.04 -9.78 8.04
C THR A 123 -10.48 -8.41 7.66
N ARG A 124 -11.01 -7.36 8.31
CA ARG A 124 -10.53 -5.98 8.14
C ARG A 124 -9.09 -5.82 8.59
N ILE A 125 -8.74 -6.32 9.78
CA ILE A 125 -7.37 -6.27 10.29
C ILE A 125 -6.41 -7.01 9.34
N ALA A 126 -6.76 -8.23 8.90
CA ALA A 126 -5.91 -8.98 7.97
C ALA A 126 -5.69 -8.21 6.66
N PHE A 127 -6.72 -7.56 6.11
CA PHE A 127 -6.61 -6.71 4.95
C PHE A 127 -5.71 -5.50 5.20
N GLU A 128 -5.88 -4.80 6.32
CA GLU A 128 -5.08 -3.63 6.66
C GLU A 128 -3.61 -4.00 6.87
N MET A 129 -3.34 -5.10 7.57
CA MET A 129 -2.02 -5.66 7.72
C MET A 129 -1.39 -6.00 6.37
N GLN A 130 -2.11 -6.66 5.46
CA GLN A 130 -1.57 -6.98 4.15
C GLN A 130 -1.36 -5.73 3.28
N ARG A 131 -2.34 -4.83 3.25
CA ARG A 131 -2.44 -3.73 2.28
C ARG A 131 -1.69 -2.48 2.72
N PHE A 132 -1.78 -2.13 3.99
CA PHE A 132 -1.11 -0.97 4.56
C PHE A 132 0.14 -1.40 5.34
N GLY A 133 0.04 -2.47 6.12
CA GLY A 133 1.14 -2.99 6.92
C GLY A 133 2.16 -3.88 6.20
N GLY A 134 1.97 -4.15 4.90
CA GLY A 134 2.91 -4.96 4.11
C GLY A 134 3.20 -6.36 4.67
N TYR A 135 2.38 -6.87 5.60
CA TYR A 135 2.58 -8.18 6.22
C TYR A 135 2.41 -9.29 5.18
N LYS A 136 3.25 -10.31 5.25
CA LYS A 136 3.08 -11.58 4.52
C LYS A 136 2.01 -12.41 5.22
N LEU A 137 1.35 -13.30 4.50
CA LEU A 137 0.31 -14.19 5.04
C LEU A 137 0.76 -14.98 6.28
N ARG A 138 2.03 -15.42 6.32
CA ARG A 138 2.60 -16.10 7.49
C ARG A 138 2.67 -15.18 8.71
N GLU A 139 3.00 -13.91 8.51
CA GLU A 139 3.11 -12.92 9.59
C GLU A 139 1.73 -12.52 10.09
N ILE A 140 0.76 -12.35 9.20
CA ILE A 140 -0.66 -12.13 9.56
C ILE A 140 -1.20 -13.32 10.37
N ALA A 141 -0.85 -14.54 9.96
CA ALA A 141 -1.25 -15.75 10.66
C ALA A 141 -0.72 -15.79 12.09
N VAL A 142 0.54 -15.42 12.29
CA VAL A 142 1.16 -15.33 13.63
C VAL A 142 0.49 -14.23 14.45
N GLU A 143 0.34 -13.02 13.91
CA GLU A 143 -0.22 -11.88 14.65
C GLU A 143 -1.69 -12.10 15.08
N LEU A 144 -2.49 -12.74 14.22
CA LEU A 144 -3.91 -12.97 14.48
C LEU A 144 -4.20 -14.30 15.21
N ASP A 145 -3.15 -15.07 15.53
CA ASP A 145 -3.20 -16.41 16.10
C ASP A 145 -4.14 -17.35 15.32
N ILE A 146 -3.86 -17.50 14.03
CA ILE A 146 -4.63 -18.32 13.09
C ILE A 146 -3.71 -19.09 12.13
N SER A 147 -4.26 -20.04 11.39
CA SER A 147 -3.50 -20.70 10.33
C SER A 147 -3.22 -19.77 9.15
N ILE A 148 -2.12 -20.04 8.42
CA ILE A 148 -1.77 -19.30 7.18
C ILE A 148 -2.89 -19.38 6.15
N GLY A 149 -3.55 -20.55 6.04
CA GLY A 149 -4.71 -20.73 5.16
C GLY A 149 -5.89 -19.83 5.57
N ARG A 150 -6.13 -19.69 6.88
CA ARG A 150 -7.17 -18.78 7.38
C ARG A 150 -6.82 -17.31 7.14
N ALA A 151 -5.56 -16.91 7.34
CA ALA A 151 -5.09 -15.57 7.01
C ALA A 151 -5.26 -15.25 5.51
N ALA A 152 -4.89 -16.20 4.64
CA ALA A 152 -5.09 -16.08 3.19
C ALA A 152 -6.57 -15.88 2.83
N GLN A 153 -7.46 -16.65 3.45
CA GLN A 153 -8.90 -16.55 3.25
C GLN A 153 -9.43 -15.18 3.68
N LEU A 154 -9.05 -14.70 4.86
CA LEU A 154 -9.48 -13.39 5.38
C LEU A 154 -9.03 -12.24 4.44
N VAL A 155 -7.78 -12.27 3.98
CA VAL A 155 -7.27 -11.30 3.02
C VAL A 155 -8.03 -11.36 1.70
N ALA A 156 -8.26 -12.56 1.16
CA ALA A 156 -8.98 -12.76 -0.10
C ALA A 156 -10.44 -12.30 -0.01
N ASP A 157 -11.13 -12.59 1.09
CA ASP A 157 -12.51 -12.16 1.34
C ASP A 157 -12.62 -10.64 1.35
N ALA A 158 -11.67 -9.94 1.99
CA ALA A 158 -11.61 -8.49 1.99
C ALA A 158 -11.39 -7.90 0.59
N PHE A 159 -10.41 -8.42 -0.15
CA PHE A 159 -10.16 -7.97 -1.52
C PHE A 159 -11.37 -8.18 -2.43
N ARG A 160 -12.08 -9.32 -2.27
CA ARG A 160 -13.29 -9.60 -3.03
C ARG A 160 -14.39 -8.59 -2.71
N ALA A 161 -14.63 -8.30 -1.43
CA ALA A 161 -15.63 -7.32 -1.02
C ALA A 161 -15.33 -5.91 -1.56
N CYS A 162 -14.06 -5.46 -1.47
CA CYS A 162 -13.66 -4.17 -2.04
C CYS A 162 -13.83 -4.13 -3.56
N LYS A 163 -13.47 -5.21 -4.26
CA LYS A 163 -13.64 -5.29 -5.72
C LYS A 163 -15.11 -5.24 -6.12
N THR A 164 -15.97 -6.04 -5.47
CA THR A 164 -17.41 -6.03 -5.74
C THR A 164 -18.04 -4.67 -5.51
N ALA A 165 -17.62 -3.96 -4.45
CA ALA A 165 -18.13 -2.62 -4.16
C ALA A 165 -17.72 -1.59 -5.22
N LEU A 166 -16.50 -1.69 -5.76
CA LEU A 166 -16.03 -0.83 -6.84
C LEU A 166 -16.70 -1.16 -8.19
N ASP A 167 -16.89 -2.45 -8.49
CA ASP A 167 -17.55 -2.89 -9.74
C ASP A 167 -19.06 -2.53 -9.75
N ALA A 168 -19.69 -2.40 -8.58
CA ALA A 168 -21.08 -1.97 -8.42
C ALA A 168 -21.28 -0.46 -8.59
N GLN A 169 -20.21 0.31 -8.75
CA GLN A 169 -20.28 1.75 -8.93
C GLN A 169 -20.57 2.05 -10.42
N PRO A 170 -21.62 2.83 -10.77
CA PRO A 170 -21.85 3.21 -12.16
C PRO A 170 -20.64 4.00 -12.68
N PRO A 171 -20.28 3.88 -13.98
CA PRO A 171 -19.18 4.65 -14.54
C PRO A 171 -19.44 6.13 -14.26
N ALA A 172 -18.47 6.77 -13.61
CA ALA A 172 -18.54 8.19 -13.29
C ALA A 172 -18.93 8.94 -14.57
N ALA A 173 -20.06 9.63 -14.54
CA ALA A 173 -20.63 10.33 -15.68
C ALA A 173 -19.53 11.10 -16.42
N SER A 174 -19.23 10.65 -17.64
CA SER A 174 -18.46 11.39 -18.62
C SER A 174 -19.13 12.75 -18.78
N LYS A 175 -18.44 13.82 -18.37
CA LYS A 175 -18.77 15.17 -18.84
C LYS A 175 -18.30 15.30 -20.29
N ASP A 176 -18.95 14.55 -21.18
CA ASP A 176 -18.98 14.80 -22.61
C ASP A 176 -20.42 15.18 -22.97
N ALA A 177 -20.63 16.49 -23.10
CA ALA A 177 -21.75 17.20 -23.73
C ALA A 177 -21.89 18.55 -22.99
N THR A 178 -21.89 19.73 -23.58
CA THR A 178 -21.82 20.22 -24.95
C THR A 178 -21.51 21.71 -24.79
N LEU A 179 -20.88 22.27 -25.83
CA LEU A 179 -20.70 23.69 -26.14
C LEU A 179 -21.78 24.64 -25.61
#